data_AF-A0A967CPA1-F1
#
_entry.id   AF-A0A967CPA1-F1
#
_cell.length_a   1.000
_cell.length_b   1.000
_cell.length_c   1.000
_cell.angle_alpha   90.00
_cell.angle_beta   90.00
_cell.angle_gamma   90.00
#
_symmetry.space_group_name_H-M   'P 1'
#
loop_
_entity.id
_entity.type
_entity.pdbx_description
1 polymer ?
#
loop_
_entity_poly.entity_id
_entity_poly.type
_entity_poly.pdbx_seq_one_letter_code
_entity_poly.pdbx_strand_id
1 'polypeptide(L)'
;MTATTRDAVAHAEALFDSGDFFRSLASRVACRTESQNPARAPELLAYLSDEIAPALATLGFTSAIHANPVPGAPPLLVAERLEDPTLPTVLFYGHGDVVRGHEGQWAEGRDPWTLTTVTPPSAGSQRWYGRGSADNKSQHSINLAAIGAVLAARGGRLGFNAKWL
;
A
#
# COMPACT_ATOMS: atom_id res chain seq x y z
N MET A 1 -12.27 14.20 24.04
CA MET A 1 -13.14 13.15 23.47
C MET A 1 -12.39 11.83 23.60
N THR A 2 -12.99 10.79 24.17
CA THR A 2 -12.42 9.44 24.17
C THR A 2 -12.48 8.92 22.74
N ALA A 3 -11.35 8.93 22.04
CA ALA A 3 -11.23 8.35 20.72
C ALA A 3 -11.54 6.86 20.79
N THR A 4 -12.49 6.38 19.98
CA THR A 4 -12.95 4.99 20.05
C THR A 4 -12.53 4.18 18.83
N THR A 5 -12.38 2.87 18.99
CA THR A 5 -12.21 1.92 17.88
C THR A 5 -13.33 2.08 16.83
N ARG A 6 -14.54 2.43 17.27
CA ARG A 6 -15.69 2.65 16.39
C ARG A 6 -15.44 3.81 15.41
N ASP A 7 -14.85 4.90 15.87
CA ASP A 7 -14.57 6.06 15.01
C ASP A 7 -13.53 5.70 13.94
N ALA A 8 -12.48 4.95 14.31
CA ALA A 8 -11.48 4.48 13.35
C ALA A 8 -12.08 3.52 12.32
N VAL A 9 -12.97 2.60 12.73
CA VAL A 9 -13.69 1.72 11.79
C VAL A 9 -14.58 2.54 10.85
N ALA A 10 -15.34 3.51 11.37
CA ALA A 10 -16.20 4.36 10.55
C ALA A 10 -15.41 5.18 9.51
N HIS A 11 -14.21 5.67 9.87
CA HIS A 11 -13.32 6.35 8.92
C HIS A 11 -12.79 5.39 7.83
N ALA A 12 -12.45 4.15 8.19
CA ALA A 12 -11.99 3.15 7.23
C ALA A 12 -13.12 2.73 6.26
N GLU A 13 -14.34 2.53 6.77
CA GLU A 13 -15.54 2.25 5.96
C GLU A 13 -15.83 3.41 5.01
N ALA A 14 -15.82 4.65 5.50
CA ALA A 14 -16.06 5.82 4.67
C ALA A 14 -15.03 5.95 3.53
N LEU A 15 -13.75 5.66 3.78
CA LEU A 15 -12.68 5.67 2.77
C LEU A 15 -12.91 4.59 1.69
N PHE A 16 -13.46 3.44 2.09
CA PHE A 16 -13.78 2.37 1.17
C PHE A 16 -15.01 2.73 0.32
N ASP A 17 -16.09 3.16 0.97
CA ASP A 17 -17.39 3.45 0.34
C ASP A 17 -17.33 4.67 -0.59
N SER A 18 -16.46 5.66 -0.30
CA SER A 18 -16.22 6.80 -1.19
C SER A 18 -15.40 6.44 -2.45
N GLY A 19 -14.85 5.21 -2.49
CA GLY A 19 -13.96 4.75 -3.54
C GLY A 19 -12.54 5.32 -3.45
N ASP A 20 -12.20 6.06 -2.40
CA ASP A 20 -10.88 6.64 -2.19
C ASP A 20 -9.82 5.53 -2.02
N PHE A 21 -10.19 4.47 -1.30
CA PHE A 21 -9.34 3.29 -1.18
C PHE A 21 -9.11 2.61 -2.55
N PHE A 22 -10.16 2.47 -3.36
CA PHE A 22 -10.04 1.91 -4.71
C PHE A 22 -9.07 2.74 -5.57
N ARG A 23 -9.21 4.07 -5.57
CA ARG A 23 -8.33 4.97 -6.35
C ARG A 23 -6.87 4.88 -5.89
N SER A 24 -6.64 4.82 -4.58
CA SER A 24 -5.30 4.64 -4.01
C SER A 24 -4.67 3.31 -4.44
N LEU A 25 -5.43 2.21 -4.37
CA LEU A 25 -4.97 0.90 -4.82
C LEU A 25 -4.77 0.86 -6.34
N ALA A 26 -5.64 1.52 -7.11
CA ALA A 26 -5.53 1.58 -8.57
C ALA A 26 -4.25 2.28 -9.03
N SER A 27 -3.87 3.41 -8.40
CA SER A 27 -2.58 4.09 -8.67
C SER A 27 -1.41 3.13 -8.46
N ARG A 28 -1.42 2.42 -7.33
CA ARG A 28 -0.38 1.45 -6.99
C ARG A 28 -0.33 0.28 -7.95
N VAL A 29 -1.47 -0.26 -8.36
CA VAL A 29 -1.58 -1.35 -9.33
C VAL A 29 -1.05 -0.93 -10.71
N ALA A 30 -1.25 0.32 -11.11
CA ALA A 30 -0.74 0.85 -12.38
C ALA A 30 0.79 0.87 -12.48
N CYS A 31 1.51 0.91 -11.34
CA CYS A 31 2.96 0.80 -11.33
C CYS A 31 3.41 -0.62 -11.71
N ARG A 32 4.13 -0.77 -12.81
CA ARG A 32 4.51 -2.08 -13.38
C ARG A 32 5.77 -2.67 -12.73
N THR A 33 5.68 -2.94 -11.43
CA THR A 33 6.80 -3.27 -10.54
C THR A 33 7.23 -4.75 -10.62
N GLU A 34 7.44 -5.28 -11.82
CA GLU A 34 7.82 -6.69 -12.01
C GLU A 34 9.27 -6.95 -11.60
N SER A 35 9.52 -7.54 -10.43
CA SER A 35 10.91 -7.75 -9.94
C SER A 35 11.74 -8.74 -10.77
N GLN A 36 11.07 -9.64 -11.49
CA GLN A 36 11.72 -10.62 -12.38
C GLN A 36 12.18 -10.02 -13.71
N ASN A 37 11.80 -8.77 -14.01
CA ASN A 37 12.14 -8.08 -15.24
C ASN A 37 13.12 -6.94 -14.94
N PRO A 38 14.41 -7.08 -15.29
CA PRO A 38 15.42 -6.05 -15.04
C PRO A 38 15.08 -4.68 -15.67
N ALA A 39 14.30 -4.67 -16.75
CA ALA A 39 13.85 -3.42 -17.38
C ALA A 39 12.89 -2.62 -16.50
N ARG A 40 12.31 -3.23 -15.45
CA ARG A 40 11.42 -2.58 -14.48
C ARG A 40 12.12 -1.99 -13.26
N ALA A 41 13.45 -2.01 -13.22
CA ALA A 41 14.21 -1.42 -12.12
C ALA A 41 13.85 0.06 -11.86
N PRO A 42 13.63 0.92 -12.89
CA PRO A 42 13.15 2.28 -12.66
C PRO A 42 11.77 2.33 -12.00
N GLU A 43 10.83 1.47 -12.40
CA GLU A 43 9.48 1.41 -11.84
C GLU A 43 9.47 0.94 -10.38
N LEU A 44 10.37 0.03 -10.00
CA LEU A 44 10.55 -0.40 -8.61
C LEU A 44 11.01 0.76 -7.73
N LEU A 45 11.96 1.55 -8.20
CA LEU A 45 12.41 2.75 -7.49
C LEU A 45 11.32 3.81 -7.42
N ALA A 46 10.66 4.10 -8.55
CA ALA A 46 9.57 5.07 -8.63
C ALA A 46 8.39 4.69 -7.72
N TYR A 47 8.09 3.41 -7.58
CA TYR A 47 7.07 2.95 -6.63
C TYR A 47 7.41 3.34 -5.18
N LEU A 48 8.67 3.26 -4.78
CA LEU A 48 9.08 3.69 -3.45
C LEU A 48 9.07 5.21 -3.31
N SER A 49 9.65 5.93 -4.28
CA SER A 49 9.84 7.38 -4.20
C SER A 49 8.58 8.20 -4.45
N ASP A 50 7.71 7.73 -5.33
CA ASP A 50 6.61 8.54 -5.88
C ASP A 50 5.24 8.07 -5.36
N GLU A 51 5.12 6.81 -4.93
CA GLU A 51 3.86 6.27 -4.39
C GLU A 51 3.91 6.04 -2.88
N ILE A 52 4.92 5.31 -2.38
CA ILE A 52 4.95 4.89 -0.97
C ILE A 52 5.49 5.97 -0.03
N ALA A 53 6.64 6.58 -0.35
CA ALA A 53 7.20 7.64 0.50
C ALA A 53 6.25 8.84 0.68
N PRO A 54 5.56 9.36 -0.36
CA PRO A 54 4.60 10.44 -0.19
C PRO A 54 3.38 10.03 0.64
N ALA A 55 2.85 8.82 0.43
CA ALA A 55 1.73 8.30 1.23
C ALA A 55 2.10 8.12 2.71
N LEU A 56 3.34 7.75 3.02
CA LEU A 56 3.85 7.69 4.39
C LEU A 56 4.05 9.10 4.98
N ALA A 57 4.53 10.05 4.18
CA ALA A 57 4.74 11.43 4.60
C ALA A 57 3.42 12.11 5.04
N THR A 58 2.30 11.87 4.35
CA THR A 58 0.98 12.40 4.76
C THR A 58 0.53 11.87 6.13
N LEU A 59 1.05 10.72 6.54
CA LEU A 59 0.80 10.09 7.85
C LEU A 59 1.85 10.49 8.91
N GLY A 60 2.74 11.43 8.58
CA GLY A 60 3.77 11.96 9.47
C GLY A 60 4.98 11.04 9.66
N PHE A 61 5.25 10.15 8.71
CA PHE A 61 6.49 9.39 8.68
C PHE A 61 7.60 10.16 7.95
N THR A 62 8.84 9.95 8.38
CA THR A 62 10.02 10.30 7.58
C THR A 62 10.55 9.03 6.92
N SER A 63 10.84 9.08 5.61
CA SER A 63 11.28 7.92 4.84
C SER A 63 12.69 8.10 4.27
N ALA A 64 13.44 7.02 4.15
CA ALA A 64 14.70 6.94 3.44
C ALA A 64 14.69 5.72 2.51
N ILE A 65 15.18 5.90 1.28
CA ILE A 65 15.35 4.81 0.32
C ILE A 65 16.83 4.41 0.34
N HIS A 66 17.08 3.13 0.55
CA HIS A 66 18.41 2.54 0.60
C HIS A 66 18.64 1.67 -0.63
N ALA A 67 19.78 1.89 -1.29
CA ALA A 67 20.22 1.01 -2.36
C ALA A 67 20.49 -0.40 -1.81
N ASN A 68 20.19 -1.42 -2.61
CA ASN A 68 20.52 -2.79 -2.26
C ASN A 68 22.04 -3.01 -2.35
N PRO A 69 22.69 -3.61 -1.34
CA PRO A 69 24.11 -3.94 -1.44
C PRO A 69 24.40 -5.01 -2.50
N VAL A 70 23.40 -5.79 -2.91
CA VAL A 70 23.52 -6.77 -4.00
C VAL A 70 23.30 -6.07 -5.35
N PRO A 71 24.29 -6.09 -6.27
CA PRO A 71 24.15 -5.47 -7.59
C PRO A 71 22.92 -5.97 -8.36
N GLY A 72 22.11 -5.04 -8.87
CA GLY A 72 20.91 -5.33 -9.65
C GLY A 72 19.68 -5.73 -8.82
N ALA A 73 19.81 -5.88 -7.49
CA ALA A 73 18.65 -6.15 -6.64
C ALA A 73 17.86 -4.86 -6.33
N PRO A 74 16.54 -4.95 -6.11
CA PRO A 74 15.69 -3.78 -5.87
C PRO A 74 16.06 -3.03 -4.57
N PRO A 75 15.89 -1.69 -4.53
CA PRO A 75 16.09 -0.89 -3.33
C PRO A 75 15.02 -1.23 -2.26
N LEU A 76 15.27 -0.78 -1.03
CA LEU A 76 14.33 -0.88 0.09
C LEU A 76 14.01 0.51 0.63
N LEU A 77 12.80 0.69 1.16
CA LEU A 77 12.39 1.91 1.85
C LEU A 77 12.26 1.62 3.34
N VAL A 78 12.87 2.44 4.18
CA VAL A 78 12.64 2.45 5.61
C VAL A 78 11.93 3.74 5.97
N ALA A 79 10.86 3.66 6.76
CA ALA A 79 10.21 4.85 7.29
C ALA A 79 9.98 4.74 8.79
N GLU A 80 10.03 5.88 9.47
CA GLU A 80 9.84 5.99 10.92
C GLU A 80 8.85 7.10 11.26
N ARG A 81 7.98 6.80 12.22
CA ARG A 81 7.20 7.76 12.98
C ARG A 81 7.45 7.49 14.46
N LEU A 82 8.20 8.38 15.10
CA LEU A 82 8.52 8.34 16.52
C LEU A 82 7.55 9.26 17.28
N GLU A 83 6.68 8.68 18.11
CA GLU A 83 5.80 9.47 18.99
C GLU A 83 6.42 9.73 20.35
N ASP A 84 7.09 8.73 20.93
CA ASP A 84 7.81 8.84 22.20
C ASP A 84 8.81 7.66 22.34
N PRO A 85 10.12 7.89 22.61
CA PRO A 85 11.11 6.82 22.76
C PRO A 85 10.79 5.76 23.83
N THR A 86 9.91 6.06 24.78
CA THR A 86 9.49 5.13 25.84
C THR A 86 8.35 4.20 25.42
N LEU A 87 7.68 4.47 24.30
CA LEU A 87 6.60 3.64 23.77
C LEU A 87 7.15 2.42 23.00
N PRO A 88 6.39 1.31 22.95
CA PRO A 88 6.74 0.18 22.09
C PRO A 88 6.78 0.59 20.62
N THR A 89 7.61 -0.11 19.84
CA THR A 89 7.71 0.07 18.40
C THR A 89 7.05 -1.09 17.66
N VAL A 90 6.17 -0.78 16.72
CA VAL A 90 5.57 -1.74 15.79
C VAL A 90 6.26 -1.61 14.43
N LEU A 91 6.79 -2.71 13.91
CA LEU A 91 7.33 -2.80 12.55
C LEU A 91 6.26 -3.37 11.62
N PHE A 92 5.91 -2.61 10.59
CA PHE A 92 5.10 -3.04 9.46
C PHE A 92 6.02 -3.47 8.33
N TYR A 93 5.73 -4.61 7.72
CA TYR A 93 6.44 -5.10 6.55
C TYR A 93 5.49 -5.20 5.35
N GLY A 94 5.97 -4.80 4.18
CA GLY A 94 5.30 -5.01 2.90
C GLY A 94 6.30 -5.08 1.74
N HIS A 95 5.81 -5.43 0.55
CA HIS A 95 6.63 -5.35 -0.65
C HIS A 95 5.85 -4.73 -1.82
N GLY A 96 6.53 -3.89 -2.58
CA GLY A 96 5.95 -3.15 -3.71
C GLY A 96 6.08 -3.85 -5.06
N ASP A 97 6.99 -4.82 -5.15
CA ASP A 97 7.18 -5.60 -6.35
C ASP A 97 6.10 -6.67 -6.52
N VAL A 98 6.01 -7.17 -7.74
CA VAL A 98 5.05 -8.19 -8.12
C VAL A 98 5.71 -9.18 -9.08
N VAL A 99 5.11 -10.36 -9.22
CA VAL A 99 5.42 -11.26 -10.34
C VAL A 99 4.98 -10.63 -11.67
N ARG A 100 5.38 -11.26 -12.78
CA ARG A 100 5.06 -10.81 -14.14
C ARG A 100 3.58 -10.46 -14.35
N GLY A 101 3.35 -9.41 -15.14
CA GLY A 101 2.02 -8.91 -15.48
C GLY A 101 1.19 -9.95 -16.23
N HIS A 102 1.81 -10.67 -17.17
CA HIS A 102 1.14 -11.60 -18.10
C HIS A 102 0.10 -10.88 -18.98
N GLU A 103 0.45 -9.70 -19.48
CA GLU A 103 -0.37 -8.91 -20.41
C GLU A 103 -0.88 -9.79 -21.56
N GLY A 104 -2.15 -9.62 -21.93
CA GLY A 104 -2.81 -10.41 -22.98
C GLY A 104 -3.24 -11.82 -22.57
N GLN A 105 -2.88 -12.32 -21.37
CA GLN A 105 -3.28 -13.65 -20.88
C GLN A 105 -4.40 -13.61 -19.84
N TRP A 106 -4.84 -12.42 -19.44
CA TRP A 106 -5.94 -12.29 -18.48
C TRP A 106 -7.28 -12.55 -19.15
N ALA A 107 -8.16 -13.26 -18.44
CA ALA A 107 -9.50 -13.54 -18.92
C ALA A 107 -10.24 -12.24 -19.29
N GLU A 108 -11.09 -12.32 -20.32
CA GLU A 108 -11.86 -11.20 -20.87
C GLU A 108 -11.00 -10.02 -21.36
N GLY A 109 -9.72 -10.25 -21.67
CA GLY A 109 -8.82 -9.21 -22.19
C GLY A 109 -8.45 -8.14 -21.17
N ARG A 110 -8.59 -8.42 -19.87
CA ARG A 110 -8.23 -7.49 -18.80
C ARG A 110 -6.74 -7.09 -18.87
N ASP A 111 -6.45 -5.86 -18.49
CA ASP A 111 -5.09 -5.38 -18.31
C ASP A 111 -4.65 -5.64 -16.86
N PRO A 112 -3.55 -6.36 -16.58
CA PRO A 112 -3.02 -6.54 -15.23
C PRO A 112 -2.77 -5.22 -14.50
N TRP A 113 -2.43 -4.16 -15.23
CA TRP A 113 -2.04 -2.87 -14.66
C TRP A 113 -3.23 -1.93 -14.44
N THR A 114 -4.44 -2.38 -14.73
CA THR A 114 -5.68 -1.63 -14.49
C THR A 114 -6.52 -2.34 -13.44
N LEU A 115 -6.66 -1.75 -12.26
CA LEU A 115 -7.54 -2.29 -11.23
C LEU A 115 -8.99 -2.25 -11.71
N THR A 116 -9.64 -3.41 -11.81
CA THR A 116 -10.97 -3.55 -12.40
C THR A 116 -11.93 -4.25 -11.44
N THR A 117 -13.11 -3.69 -11.25
CA THR A 117 -14.19 -4.33 -10.49
C THR A 117 -14.96 -5.30 -11.38
N VAL A 118 -15.10 -6.54 -10.95
CA VAL A 118 -15.84 -7.60 -11.65
C VAL A 118 -16.76 -8.30 -10.66
N THR A 119 -17.95 -8.69 -11.10
CA THR A 119 -18.85 -9.60 -10.35
C THR A 119 -18.84 -10.95 -11.06
N PRO A 120 -17.94 -11.89 -10.69
CA PRO A 120 -17.94 -13.21 -11.30
C PRO A 120 -19.28 -13.92 -11.05
N PRO A 121 -19.85 -14.65 -12.03
CA PRO A 121 -21.08 -15.41 -11.83
C PRO A 121 -20.98 -16.42 -10.67
N SER A 122 -19.78 -16.91 -10.39
CA SER A 122 -19.48 -17.84 -9.31
C SER A 122 -19.24 -17.15 -7.95
N ALA A 123 -19.24 -15.82 -7.89
CA ALA A 123 -19.02 -15.06 -6.67
C ALA A 123 -20.32 -14.39 -6.22
N GLY A 124 -20.64 -14.51 -4.93
CA GLY A 124 -21.76 -13.77 -4.32
C GLY A 124 -21.48 -12.28 -4.11
N SER A 125 -20.34 -11.76 -4.59
CA SER A 125 -19.90 -10.38 -4.38
C SER A 125 -18.94 -9.90 -5.47
N GLN A 126 -18.77 -8.58 -5.55
CA GLN A 126 -17.77 -7.94 -6.39
C GLN A 126 -16.35 -8.27 -5.94
N ARG A 127 -15.43 -8.31 -6.90
CA ARG A 127 -13.99 -8.52 -6.70
C ARG A 127 -13.18 -7.51 -7.50
N TRP A 128 -12.01 -7.15 -6.99
CA TRP A 128 -11.07 -6.28 -7.70
C TRP A 128 -9.91 -7.08 -8.27
N TYR A 129 -9.75 -6.99 -9.60
CA TYR A 129 -8.73 -7.68 -10.35
C TYR A 129 -7.64 -6.69 -10.79
N GLY A 130 -6.39 -7.03 -10.51
CA GLY A 130 -5.21 -6.28 -10.94
C GLY A 130 -3.95 -6.94 -10.38
N ARG A 131 -2.84 -6.85 -11.09
CA ARG A 131 -1.56 -7.39 -10.62
C ARG A 131 -1.11 -6.60 -9.39
N GLY A 132 -0.95 -7.31 -8.27
CA GLY A 132 -0.65 -6.70 -6.98
C GLY A 132 -1.88 -6.47 -6.08
N SER A 133 -3.10 -6.63 -6.59
CA SER A 133 -4.32 -6.35 -5.81
C SER A 133 -4.55 -7.31 -4.64
N ALA A 134 -3.88 -8.46 -4.60
CA ALA A 134 -3.84 -9.37 -3.46
C ALA A 134 -2.42 -9.51 -2.89
N ASP A 135 -1.43 -9.61 -3.77
CA ASP A 135 -0.03 -9.85 -3.42
C ASP A 135 0.91 -8.81 -4.06
N ASN A 136 1.36 -7.78 -3.35
CA ASN A 136 1.01 -7.41 -1.97
C ASN A 136 0.49 -5.97 -1.83
N LYS A 137 0.27 -5.28 -2.96
CA LYS A 137 -0.07 -3.85 -2.98
C LYS A 137 -1.29 -3.50 -2.16
N SER A 138 -2.31 -4.35 -2.11
CA SER A 138 -3.47 -4.10 -1.26
C SER A 138 -3.18 -4.24 0.23
N GLN A 139 -2.31 -5.16 0.66
CA GLN A 139 -2.03 -5.38 2.08
C GLN A 139 -1.41 -4.13 2.70
N HIS A 140 -0.32 -3.61 2.15
CA HIS A 140 0.26 -2.36 2.67
C HIS A 140 -0.67 -1.16 2.42
N SER A 141 -1.53 -1.19 1.41
CA SER A 141 -2.55 -0.16 1.23
C SER A 141 -3.58 -0.14 2.36
N ILE A 142 -4.09 -1.30 2.77
CA ILE A 142 -5.03 -1.45 3.88
C ILE A 142 -4.37 -0.95 5.17
N ASN A 143 -3.12 -1.33 5.41
CA ASN A 143 -2.38 -0.91 6.59
C ASN A 143 -2.16 0.60 6.64
N LEU A 144 -1.79 1.24 5.52
CA LEU A 144 -1.66 2.71 5.43
C LEU A 144 -3.00 3.41 5.66
N ALA A 145 -4.08 2.90 5.07
CA ALA A 145 -5.43 3.42 5.28
C ALA A 145 -5.87 3.30 6.75
N ALA A 146 -5.61 2.16 7.38
CA ALA A 146 -5.93 1.91 8.78
C ALA A 146 -5.14 2.86 9.71
N ILE A 147 -3.85 3.09 9.44
CA ILE A 147 -3.04 4.08 10.17
C ILE A 147 -3.68 5.47 10.05
N GLY A 148 -4.06 5.89 8.85
CA GLY A 148 -4.75 7.17 8.63
C GLY A 148 -6.07 7.29 9.41
N ALA A 149 -6.89 6.25 9.40
CA ALA A 149 -8.15 6.20 10.14
C ALA A 149 -7.95 6.27 11.67
N VAL A 150 -6.94 5.57 12.20
CA VAL A 150 -6.58 5.62 13.62
C VAL A 150 -6.07 7.01 14.01
N LEU A 151 -5.21 7.62 13.19
CA LEU A 151 -4.73 8.98 13.40
C LEU A 151 -5.89 9.98 13.43
N ALA A 152 -6.82 9.89 12.48
CA ALA A 152 -8.01 10.75 12.43
C ALA A 152 -8.86 10.61 13.70
N ALA A 153 -9.16 9.38 14.12
CA ALA A 153 -9.96 9.12 15.32
C ALA A 153 -9.28 9.61 16.61
N ARG A 154 -7.93 9.54 16.68
CA ARG A 154 -7.16 9.76 17.91
C ARG A 154 -6.44 11.12 17.98
N GLY A 155 -6.88 12.09 17.18
CA GLY A 155 -6.29 13.44 17.19
C GLY A 155 -4.82 13.44 16.80
N GLY A 156 -4.44 12.60 15.83
CA GLY A 156 -3.10 12.52 15.27
C GLY A 156 -2.12 11.64 16.05
N ARG A 157 -2.58 10.72 16.92
CA ARG A 157 -1.71 9.83 17.71
C ARG A 157 -2.02 8.35 17.52
N LEU A 158 -0.97 7.55 17.32
CA LEU A 158 -1.03 6.08 17.28
C LEU A 158 -0.91 5.45 18.68
N GLY A 159 -0.22 6.11 19.61
CA GLY A 159 0.08 5.54 20.93
C GLY A 159 1.16 4.45 20.90
N PHE A 160 1.93 4.39 19.82
CA PHE A 160 3.13 3.56 19.66
C PHE A 160 4.03 4.20 18.60
N ASN A 161 5.32 3.84 18.60
CA ASN A 161 6.22 4.20 17.52
C ASN A 161 6.02 3.24 16.34
N ALA A 162 6.05 3.75 15.12
CA ALA A 162 5.81 2.93 13.93
C ALA A 162 7.03 2.97 13.01
N LYS A 163 7.40 1.79 12.50
CA LYS A 163 8.41 1.64 11.45
C LYS A 163 7.83 0.87 10.28
N TRP A 164 8.26 1.21 9.07
CA TRP A 164 7.95 0.47 7.85
C TRP A 164 9.22 -0.05 7.22
N LEU A 165 9.12 -1.27 6.69
CA LEU A 165 10.10 -1.92 5.82
C LEU A 165 9.39 -2.51 4.59
#